data_AF-A0A536EVM6-F1
#
_entry.id   AF-A0A536EVM6-F1
#
_cell.length_a   1.000
_cell.length_b   1.000
_cell.length_c   1.000
_cell.angle_alpha   90.00
_cell.angle_beta   90.00
_cell.angle_gamma   90.00
#
_symmetry.space_group_name_H-M   'P 1'
#
loop_
_entity.id
_entity.type
_entity.pdbx_description
1 polymer ?
#
loop_
_entity_poly.entity_id
_entity_poly.type
_entity_poly.pdbx_seq_one_letter_code
_entity_poly.pdbx_strand_id
1 'polypeptide(L)' 'MTIQRMDNVLIVVDDLEAARSFFIELGLELEGETQVEGPSVDSLIGLKDVRA' A
#
# COMPACT_ATOMS: atom_id res chain seq x y z
N MET A 1 8.40 24.91 -7.50
CA MET A 1 8.07 23.76 -6.65
C MET A 1 9.31 22.90 -6.51
N THR A 2 9.63 22.48 -5.30
CA THR A 2 10.72 21.53 -5.01
C THR A 2 10.14 20.28 -4.37
N ILE A 3 10.83 19.15 -4.51
CA ILE A 3 10.47 17.91 -3.81
C ILE A 3 10.66 18.12 -2.30
N GLN A 4 9.66 17.72 -1.50
CA GLN A 4 9.74 17.82 -0.04
C GLN A 4 10.33 16.55 0.57
N ARG A 5 9.75 15.39 0.26
CA ARG A 5 10.19 14.07 0.69
C ARG A 5 9.52 12.97 -0.14
N MET A 6 9.93 11.73 0.08
CA MET A 6 9.23 10.53 -0.40
C MET A 6 8.44 9.95 0.77
N ASP A 7 7.11 9.95 0.69
CA ASP A 7 6.25 9.47 1.78
C ASP A 7 6.23 7.94 1.89
N ASN A 8 6.23 7.22 0.77
CA ASN A 8 6.17 5.76 0.74
C ASN A 8 6.70 5.18 -0.58
N VAL A 9 6.88 3.86 -0.58
CA VAL A 9 7.07 3.02 -1.77
C VAL A 9 6.01 1.93 -1.71
N LEU A 10 5.18 1.82 -2.75
CA LEU A 10 4.15 0.78 -2.86
C LEU A 10 4.71 -0.48 -3.49
N ILE A 11 4.37 -1.63 -2.92
CA ILE A 11 4.79 -2.95 -3.40
C ILE A 11 3.53 -3.79 -3.58
N VAL A 12 3.30 -4.29 -4.78
CA VAL A 12 2.23 -5.27 -5.04
C VAL A 12 2.77 -6.65 -4.68
N VAL A 13 2.05 -7.36 -3.83
CA VAL A 13 2.41 -8.70 -3.33
C VAL A 13 1.23 -9.65 -3.49
N ASP A 14 1.52 -10.94 -3.65
CA ASP A 14 0.48 -11.97 -3.75
C ASP A 14 -0.10 -12.34 -2.38
N ASP A 15 0.69 -12.20 -1.30
CA ASP A 15 0.31 -12.52 0.08
C ASP A 15 0.73 -11.38 1.03
N LEU A 16 -0.27 -10.65 1.54
CA LEU A 16 -0.07 -9.50 2.42
C LEU A 16 0.44 -9.92 3.81
N GLU A 17 0.04 -11.08 4.31
CA GLU A 17 0.45 -11.55 5.63
C GLU A 17 1.90 -12.01 5.61
N ALA A 18 2.30 -12.75 4.57
CA ALA A 18 3.70 -13.13 4.35
C ALA A 18 4.61 -11.90 4.18
N ALA A 19 4.17 -10.90 3.40
CA ALA A 19 4.92 -9.67 3.22
C ALA A 19 5.06 -8.87 4.52
N ARG A 20 3.99 -8.79 5.32
CA ARG A 20 4.02 -8.14 6.64
C ARG A 20 5.03 -8.81 7.56
N SER A 21 4.98 -10.14 7.70
CA SER A 21 5.93 -10.88 8.53
C SER A 21 7.37 -10.63 8.11
N PHE A 22 7.64 -10.66 6.80
CA PHE A 22 8.96 -10.38 6.25
C PHE A 22 9.48 -8.98 6.65
N PHE A 23 8.67 -7.92 6.50
CA PHE A 23 9.12 -6.57 6.84
C PHE A 23 9.23 -6.33 8.35
N ILE A 24 8.41 -6.98 9.17
CA ILE A 24 8.56 -6.96 10.63
C ILE A 24 9.90 -7.57 11.06
N GLU A 25 10.30 -8.70 10.45
CA GLU A 25 11.61 -9.31 10.73
C GLU A 25 12.79 -8.40 10.31
N LEU A 26 12.59 -7.54 9.31
CA LEU A 26 13.57 -6.52 8.91
C LEU A 26 13.60 -5.30 9.85
N GLY A 27 12.72 -5.24 10.85
CA GLY A 27 12.65 -4.17 11.84
C GLY A 27 11.71 -3.02 11.49
N LEU A 28 10.79 -3.21 10.54
CA LEU A 28 9.70 -2.26 10.29
C LEU A 28 8.51 -2.56 11.22
N GLU A 29 7.69 -1.54 11.44
CA GLU A 29 6.48 -1.64 12.25
C GLU A 29 5.24 -1.47 11.36
N LEU A 30 4.17 -2.21 11.67
CA LEU A 30 2.88 -2.01 11.02
C LEU A 30 2.25 -0.72 11.55
N GLU A 31 2.23 0.31 10.71
CA GLU A 31 1.58 1.59 11.05
C GLU A 31 0.05 1.48 11.03
N GLY A 32 -0.51 0.74 10.07
CA GLY A 32 -1.95 0.56 9.96
C GLY A 32 -2.35 -0.40 8.84
N GLU A 33 -3.59 -0.85 8.88
CA GLU A 33 -4.18 -1.75 7.90
C GLU A 33 -5.62 -1.31 7.64
N THR A 34 -5.97 -1.17 6.37
CA THR A 34 -7.33 -0.90 5.94
C THR A 34 -7.54 -1.51 4.57
N GLN A 35 -8.75 -1.99 4.33
CA GLN A 35 -9.19 -2.27 2.97
C GLN A 35 -9.47 -0.94 2.27
N VAL A 36 -8.90 -0.75 1.08
CA VAL A 36 -9.06 0.44 0.26
C VAL A 36 -9.85 0.07 -0.99
N GLU A 37 -11.00 0.71 -1.17
CA GLU A 37 -11.91 0.43 -2.28
C GLU A 37 -12.74 1.65 -2.68
N GLY A 38 -13.41 1.55 -3.84
CA GLY A 38 -14.45 2.48 -4.27
C GLY A 38 -14.03 3.43 -5.40
N PRO A 39 -14.97 4.28 -5.90
CA PRO A 39 -14.81 5.00 -7.16
C PRO A 39 -13.63 5.97 -7.20
N SER A 40 -13.24 6.53 -6.06
CA SER A 40 -12.06 7.40 -5.97
C SER A 40 -10.75 6.64 -6.17
N VAL A 41 -10.68 5.40 -5.67
CA VAL A 41 -9.51 4.52 -5.80
C VAL A 41 -9.39 4.08 -7.24
N ASP A 42 -10.48 3.58 -7.82
CA ASP A 42 -10.59 3.18 -9.22
C ASP A 42 -10.09 4.28 -10.18
N SER A 43 -10.57 5.50 -9.98
CA SER A 43 -10.16 6.66 -10.79
C SER A 43 -8.68 7.01 -10.62
N LEU A 44 -8.15 6.91 -9.40
CA LEU A 44 -6.77 7.28 -9.09
C LEU A 44 -5.75 6.33 -9.72
N ILE A 45 -6.06 5.02 -9.78
CA ILE A 45 -5.16 4.00 -10.36
C ILE A 45 -5.55 3.54 -11.77
N GLY A 46 -6.70 4.00 -12.29
CA GLY A 46 -7.18 3.70 -13.65
C GLY A 46 -7.72 2.28 -13.84
N LEU A 47 -8.18 1.63 -12.77
CA LEU A 47 -8.75 0.28 -12.78
C LEU A 47 -10.19 0.34 -12.25
N LYS A 48 -11.00 -0.69 -12.54
CA LYS A 48 -12.38 -0.78 -12.06
C LYS A 48 -12.51 -1.85 -10.98
N ASP A 49 -13.38 -1.58 -10.01
CA ASP A 49 -13.76 -2.50 -8.94
C ASP A 49 -12.55 -2.97 -8.11
N VAL A 50 -11.59 -2.07 -7.86
CA VAL A 50 -10.38 -2.41 -7.09
C VAL A 50 -10.69 -2.52 -5.61
N ARG A 51 -10.12 -3.57 -5.01
CA ARG A 51 -10.06 -3.82 -3.58
C ARG A 51 -8.63 -4.21 -3.23
N ALA A 52 -8.02 -3.42 -2.36
CA ALA A 52 -6.68 -3.64 -1.83
C ALA A 52 -6.69 -3.68 -0.31
#